data_AF-A0A254TDE2-F1
#
_entry.id   AF-A0A254TDE2-F1
#
_cell.length_a   1.000
_cell.length_b   1.000
_cell.length_c   1.000
_cell.angle_alpha   90.00
_cell.angle_beta   90.00
_cell.angle_gamma   90.00
#
_symmetry.space_group_name_H-M   'P 1'
#
loop_
_entity.id
_entity.type
_entity.pdbx_description
1 polymer ?
#
loop_
_entity_poly.entity_id
_entity_poly.type
_entity_poly.pdbx_seq_one_letter_code
_entity_poly.pdbx_strand_id
1 'polypeptide(L)'
;MFSLSRAFHHADRPAHSSLPGHPVLRLLVLIVLALAVPVAAMAGGVYVAEQGRPLAQTMGQALADNPHKSDKPFWIVVAGADAGLLTRTRSTQDLRQMLKTAKERGAEVYVCRSDLVRAGIRDEELLDGVVSMYGYGPQDWSGLLPARKDGIALPSDMAQSQRILNTCAVAPATGS
;
A
#
# COMPACT_ATOMS: atom_id res chain seq x y z
N MET A 1 -18.46 25.10 -62.08
CA MET A 1 -19.84 24.58 -61.93
C MET A 1 -20.32 24.91 -60.53
N PHE A 2 -21.48 25.58 -60.46
CA PHE A 2 -22.16 26.07 -59.27
C PHE A 2 -22.67 24.93 -58.39
N SER A 3 -22.76 25.14 -57.07
CA SER A 3 -24.06 25.27 -56.38
C SER A 3 -23.86 25.54 -54.88
N LEU A 4 -24.51 26.61 -54.40
CA LEU A 4 -24.78 26.86 -52.99
C LEU A 4 -25.74 25.82 -52.40
N SER A 5 -25.64 25.56 -51.10
CA SER A 5 -26.81 25.44 -50.21
C SER A 5 -26.42 25.66 -48.74
N ARG A 6 -27.06 26.67 -48.13
CA ARG A 6 -27.09 26.92 -46.68
C ARG A 6 -28.06 25.94 -46.02
N ALA A 7 -27.79 25.54 -44.78
CA ALA A 7 -28.85 25.28 -43.80
C ALA A 7 -28.35 25.61 -42.39
N PHE A 8 -28.97 26.64 -41.80
CA PHE A 8 -28.99 26.93 -40.38
C PHE A 8 -29.67 25.77 -39.64
N HIS A 9 -29.14 25.32 -38.49
CA HIS A 9 -30.02 24.83 -37.44
C HIS A 9 -29.54 25.23 -36.04
N HIS A 10 -30.57 25.60 -35.27
CA HIS A 10 -30.63 26.25 -33.97
C HIS A 10 -29.65 25.77 -32.89
N ALA A 11 -29.14 26.78 -32.19
CA ALA A 11 -28.67 26.68 -30.83
C ALA A 11 -29.85 26.39 -29.88
N ASP A 12 -29.84 25.23 -29.23
CA ASP A 12 -30.64 24.98 -28.04
C ASP A 12 -29.83 25.42 -26.81
N ARG A 13 -30.27 26.51 -26.19
CA ARG A 13 -29.83 26.91 -24.85
C ARG A 13 -30.68 26.13 -23.84
N PRO A 14 -30.10 25.27 -22.99
CA PRO A 14 -30.85 24.70 -21.88
C PRO A 14 -31.28 25.82 -20.92
N ALA A 15 -32.58 25.83 -20.64
CA ALA A 15 -33.21 26.72 -19.68
C ALA A 15 -32.56 26.56 -18.30
N HIS A 16 -32.00 27.65 -17.79
CA HIS A 16 -31.59 27.75 -16.39
C HIS A 16 -32.85 27.83 -15.52
N SER A 17 -33.27 26.69 -14.98
CA SER A 17 -34.24 26.61 -13.90
C SER A 17 -33.62 27.24 -12.65
N SER A 18 -34.00 28.47 -12.36
CA SER A 18 -33.67 29.16 -11.12
C SER A 18 -34.46 28.51 -9.98
N LEU A 19 -33.84 27.56 -9.29
CA LEU A 19 -34.40 26.94 -8.08
C LEU A 19 -34.26 27.91 -6.89
N PRO A 20 -35.32 28.09 -6.08
CA PRO A 20 -35.28 28.95 -4.91
C PRO A 20 -34.24 28.45 -3.91
N GLY A 21 -33.43 29.40 -3.40
CA GLY A 21 -32.31 29.14 -2.53
C GLY A 21 -32.70 28.36 -1.26
N HIS A 22 -32.19 27.14 -1.14
CA HIS A 22 -32.15 26.39 0.10
C HIS A 22 -30.81 26.67 0.80
N PRO A 23 -30.75 27.56 1.80
CA PRO A 23 -29.51 27.86 2.52
C PRO A 23 -28.91 26.63 3.22
N VAL A 24 -29.73 25.61 3.48
CA VAL A 24 -29.33 24.35 4.10
C VAL A 24 -28.44 23.49 3.17
N LEU A 25 -28.68 23.54 1.86
CA LEU A 25 -27.90 22.74 0.89
C LEU A 25 -26.49 23.31 0.66
N ARG A 26 -26.33 24.64 0.76
CA ARG A 26 -25.02 25.31 0.66
C ARG A 26 -24.11 25.02 1.86
N LEU A 27 -24.68 24.86 3.06
CA LEU A 27 -23.90 24.52 4.26
C LEU A 27 -23.32 23.09 4.18
N LEU A 28 -24.08 22.16 3.59
CA LEU A 28 -23.69 20.75 3.47
C LEU A 28 -22.53 20.55 2.48
N VAL A 29 -22.48 21.32 1.39
CA VAL A 29 -21.36 21.29 0.42
C VAL A 29 -20.06 21.86 1.01
N LEU A 30 -20.15 22.85 1.90
CA LEU A 30 -18.97 23.40 2.59
C LEU A 30 -18.41 22.45 3.67
N ILE A 31 -19.25 21.66 4.33
CA ILE A 31 -18.79 20.67 5.33
C ILE A 31 -18.05 19.50 4.66
N VAL A 32 -18.48 19.05 3.47
CA VAL A 32 -17.80 17.99 2.73
C VAL A 32 -16.43 18.44 2.20
N LEU A 33 -16.25 19.73 1.89
CA LEU A 33 -14.97 20.27 1.40
C LEU A 33 -13.92 20.51 2.49
N ALA A 34 -14.33 20.64 3.76
CA ALA A 34 -13.43 20.92 4.89
C ALA A 34 -12.74 19.68 5.48
N LEU A 35 -13.09 18.47 5.01
CA LEU A 35 -12.53 17.20 5.52
C LEU A 35 -11.33 16.67 4.73
N ALA A 36 -10.84 17.41 3.73
CA ALA A 36 -9.57 17.10 3.10
C ALA A 36 -8.40 17.52 4.02
N VAL A 37 -8.24 16.82 5.15
CA VAL A 37 -7.05 16.95 5.98
C VAL A 37 -5.87 16.46 5.12
N PRO A 38 -4.88 17.30 4.79
CA PRO A 38 -3.69 16.83 4.13
C PRO A 38 -3.00 15.89 5.12
N VAL A 39 -3.06 14.59 4.83
CA VAL A 39 -2.26 13.59 5.53
C VAL A 39 -0.82 13.94 5.16
N ALA A 40 -0.11 14.62 6.07
CA ALA A 40 1.28 14.97 5.86
C ALA A 40 2.03 13.67 5.54
N ALA A 41 2.55 13.58 4.31
CA ALA A 41 3.35 12.46 3.86
C ALA A 41 4.61 12.41 4.71
N MET A 42 4.60 11.56 5.73
CA MET A 42 5.76 11.26 6.55
C MET A 42 6.69 10.42 5.68
N ALA A 43 7.61 11.07 4.96
CA ALA A 43 8.64 10.40 4.17
C ALA A 43 9.45 9.45 5.07
N GLY A 44 9.58 8.19 4.66
CA GLY A 44 10.20 7.12 5.47
C GLY A 44 9.24 6.40 6.42
N GLY A 45 8.16 5.84 5.86
CA GLY A 45 7.08 5.18 6.59
C GLY A 45 7.06 3.65 6.49
N VAL A 46 6.19 3.04 7.29
CA VAL A 46 5.85 1.61 7.22
C VAL A 46 4.47 1.45 6.59
N TYR A 47 4.42 0.67 5.51
CA TYR A 47 3.24 0.36 4.72
C TYR A 47 2.90 -1.11 4.90
N VAL A 48 1.71 -1.41 5.40
CA VAL A 48 1.30 -2.78 5.72
C VAL A 48 0.19 -3.22 4.75
N ALA A 49 0.44 -4.31 4.04
CA ALA A 49 -0.55 -5.05 3.27
C ALA A 49 -1.05 -6.22 4.13
N GLU A 50 -2.30 -6.14 4.57
CA GLU A 50 -2.95 -7.11 5.46
C GLU A 50 -4.44 -7.25 5.10
N GLN A 51 -5.22 -7.97 5.92
CA GLN A 51 -6.65 -8.15 5.67
C GLN A 51 -7.37 -6.80 5.52
N GLY A 52 -8.03 -6.60 4.37
CA GLY A 52 -8.74 -5.36 4.06
C GLY A 52 -7.90 -4.29 3.36
N ARG A 53 -6.59 -4.52 3.15
CA ARG A 53 -5.73 -3.62 2.35
C ARG A 53 -4.84 -4.42 1.39
N PRO A 54 -5.24 -4.56 0.10
CA PRO A 54 -4.50 -5.32 -0.88
C PRO A 54 -3.07 -4.82 -1.08
N LEU A 55 -2.16 -5.73 -1.43
CA LEU A 55 -0.76 -5.45 -1.72
C LEU A 55 -0.58 -4.36 -2.79
N ALA A 56 -1.30 -4.46 -3.92
CA ALA A 56 -1.19 -3.48 -5.00
C ALA A 56 -1.54 -2.06 -4.54
N GLN A 57 -2.59 -1.91 -3.73
CA GLN A 57 -2.98 -0.62 -3.15
C GLN A 57 -1.91 -0.10 -2.18
N THR A 58 -1.38 -0.99 -1.33
CA THR A 58 -0.33 -0.64 -0.36
C THR A 58 0.94 -0.17 -1.06
N MET A 59 1.38 -0.86 -2.11
CA MET A 59 2.56 -0.46 -2.90
C MET A 59 2.31 0.85 -3.65
N GLY A 60 1.12 1.04 -4.23
CA GLY A 60 0.73 2.28 -4.87
C GLY A 60 0.82 3.47 -3.91
N GLN A 61 0.29 3.31 -2.69
CA GLN A 61 0.41 4.32 -1.63
C GLN A 61 1.87 4.57 -1.24
N ALA A 62 2.64 3.50 -1.00
CA ALA A 62 4.06 3.61 -0.64
C ALA A 62 4.86 4.38 -1.70
N LEU A 63 4.62 4.10 -2.98
CA LEU A 63 5.28 4.79 -4.10
C LEU A 63 4.81 6.24 -4.28
N ALA A 64 3.55 6.54 -3.95
CA ALA A 64 3.02 7.90 -4.01
C ALA A 64 3.62 8.79 -2.91
N ASP A 65 3.73 8.26 -1.69
CA ASP A 65 4.28 8.99 -0.54
C ASP A 65 5.81 9.12 -0.56
N ASN A 66 6.49 8.22 -1.28
CA ASN A 66 7.94 8.19 -1.42
C ASN A 66 8.32 8.41 -2.89
N PRO A 67 8.28 9.67 -3.38
CA PRO A 67 8.73 10.00 -4.72
C PRO A 67 10.24 9.71 -4.86
N HIS A 68 10.73 9.61 -6.11
CA HIS A 68 12.15 9.35 -6.39
C HIS A 68 13.07 10.29 -5.60
N LYS A 69 14.19 9.75 -5.08
CA LYS A 69 15.25 10.46 -4.32
C LYS A 69 14.94 10.78 -2.84
N SER A 70 14.20 9.93 -2.14
CA SER A 70 14.20 9.98 -0.68
C SER A 70 15.52 9.40 -0.16
N ASP A 71 16.26 10.19 0.64
CA ASP A 71 17.43 9.68 1.39
C ASP A 71 17.02 8.76 2.55
N LYS A 72 15.72 8.68 2.83
CA LYS A 72 15.15 7.85 3.89
C LYS A 72 14.57 6.57 3.30
N PRO A 73 14.97 5.39 3.81
CA PRO A 73 14.32 4.14 3.45
C PRO A 73 12.87 4.13 3.92
N PHE A 74 12.06 3.30 3.29
CA PHE A 74 10.69 3.01 3.70
C PHE A 74 10.42 1.51 3.62
N TRP A 75 9.43 1.03 4.37
CA TRP A 75 9.21 -0.41 4.55
C TRP A 75 7.83 -0.81 4.04
N ILE A 76 7.77 -1.88 3.26
CA ILE A 76 6.53 -2.52 2.83
C ILE A 76 6.47 -3.88 3.51
N VAL A 77 5.48 -4.11 4.36
CA VAL A 77 5.28 -5.37 5.08
C VAL A 77 4.04 -6.05 4.54
N VAL A 78 4.17 -7.33 4.17
CA VAL A 78 3.10 -8.12 3.57
C VAL A 78 2.76 -9.30 4.47
N ALA A 79 1.50 -9.33 4.90
CA ALA A 79 0.93 -10.37 5.75
C ALA A 79 -0.30 -11.01 5.08
N GLY A 80 -0.70 -12.17 5.59
CA GLY A 80 -1.89 -12.89 5.17
C GLY A 80 -1.80 -13.47 3.76
N ALA A 81 -2.94 -13.46 3.05
CA ALA A 81 -3.10 -14.15 1.76
C ALA A 81 -2.20 -13.60 0.64
N ASP A 82 -1.84 -12.31 0.72
CA ASP A 82 -1.03 -11.64 -0.30
C ASP A 82 0.46 -12.03 -0.24
N ALA A 83 0.91 -12.70 0.83
CA ALA A 83 2.29 -13.18 0.95
C ALA A 83 2.71 -14.05 -0.25
N GLY A 84 1.78 -14.86 -0.78
CA GLY A 84 2.04 -15.71 -1.94
C GLY A 84 2.22 -14.94 -3.25
N LEU A 85 1.73 -13.70 -3.35
CA LEU A 85 1.87 -12.89 -4.56
C LEU A 85 3.31 -12.41 -4.77
N LEU A 86 4.15 -12.41 -3.73
CA LEU A 86 5.56 -12.06 -3.81
C LEU A 86 6.47 -13.23 -4.19
N THR A 87 5.92 -14.27 -4.82
CA THR A 87 6.68 -15.42 -5.34
C THR A 87 6.96 -15.29 -6.83
N ARG A 88 8.03 -15.94 -7.30
CA ARG A 88 8.39 -16.01 -8.73
C ARG A 88 7.27 -16.60 -9.59
N THR A 89 6.49 -17.53 -9.05
CA THR A 89 5.44 -18.26 -9.78
C THR A 89 4.08 -17.57 -9.76
N ARG A 90 3.72 -16.83 -8.71
CA ARG A 90 2.39 -16.20 -8.58
C ARG A 90 2.39 -14.69 -8.79
N SER A 91 3.54 -14.04 -8.83
CA SER A 91 3.61 -12.59 -9.08
C SER A 91 3.15 -12.23 -10.49
N THR A 92 2.42 -11.12 -10.60
CA THR A 92 2.09 -10.51 -11.89
C THR A 92 3.25 -9.65 -12.39
N GLN A 93 3.26 -9.34 -13.69
CA GLN A 93 4.27 -8.43 -14.26
C GLN A 93 4.21 -7.04 -13.62
N ASP A 94 3.01 -6.51 -13.41
CA ASP A 94 2.80 -5.21 -12.76
C ASP A 94 3.34 -5.19 -11.33
N LEU A 95 3.11 -6.27 -10.57
CA LEU A 95 3.61 -6.38 -9.20
C LEU A 95 5.15 -6.42 -9.18
N ARG A 96 5.77 -7.17 -10.09
CA ARG A 96 7.24 -7.18 -10.24
C ARG A 96 7.79 -5.80 -10.58
N GLN A 97 7.11 -5.06 -11.46
CA GLN A 97 7.51 -3.70 -11.83
C GLN A 97 7.35 -2.72 -10.65
N MET A 98 6.26 -2.82 -9.88
CA MET A 98 6.08 -2.04 -8.65
C MET A 98 7.15 -2.36 -7.62
N LEU A 99 7.49 -3.64 -7.43
CA LEU A 99 8.55 -4.08 -6.51
C LEU A 99 9.91 -3.52 -6.91
N LYS A 100 10.28 -3.67 -8.18
CA LYS A 100 11.51 -3.09 -8.72
C LYS A 100 11.57 -1.57 -8.48
N THR A 101 10.50 -0.86 -8.83
CA THR A 101 10.41 0.59 -8.64
C THR A 101 10.52 0.98 -7.17
N ALA A 102 9.90 0.21 -6.26
CA ALA A 102 10.00 0.45 -4.82
C ALA A 102 11.43 0.25 -4.31
N LYS A 103 12.10 -0.84 -4.71
CA LYS A 103 13.51 -1.10 -4.35
C LYS A 103 14.43 0.00 -4.85
N GLU A 104 14.27 0.45 -6.10
CA GLU A 104 15.04 1.56 -6.68
C GLU A 104 14.86 2.88 -5.92
N ARG A 105 13.76 3.03 -5.16
CA ARG A 105 13.48 4.20 -4.31
C ARG A 105 13.87 4.00 -2.84
N GLY A 106 14.54 2.91 -2.50
CA GLY A 106 15.00 2.62 -1.13
C GLY A 106 13.99 1.86 -0.27
N ALA A 107 13.04 1.14 -0.89
CA ALA A 107 12.15 0.26 -0.14
C ALA A 107 12.87 -0.96 0.42
N GLU A 108 12.53 -1.34 1.65
CA GLU A 108 12.70 -2.69 2.16
C GLU A 108 11.36 -3.41 2.16
N VAL A 109 11.32 -4.62 1.58
CA VAL A 109 10.07 -5.38 1.40
C VAL A 109 10.13 -6.65 2.20
N TYR A 110 9.26 -6.74 3.20
CA TYR A 110 9.16 -7.85 4.13
C TYR A 110 7.89 -8.64 3.90
N VAL A 111 7.99 -9.96 4.02
CA VAL A 111 6.86 -10.87 4.01
C VAL A 111 6.87 -11.70 5.29
N CYS A 112 5.71 -11.82 5.93
CA CYS A 112 5.61 -12.53 7.20
C CYS A 112 5.85 -14.04 7.00
N ARG A 113 6.87 -14.57 7.67
CA ARG A 113 7.31 -15.97 7.53
C ARG A 113 6.24 -16.95 7.98
N SER A 114 5.45 -16.60 9.00
CA SER A 114 4.32 -17.43 9.46
C SER A 114 3.27 -17.65 8.36
N ASP A 115 3.03 -16.66 7.51
CA ASP A 115 2.11 -16.76 6.37
C ASP A 115 2.72 -17.56 5.22
N LEU A 116 4.02 -17.42 4.96
CA LEU A 116 4.73 -18.28 3.99
C LEU A 116 4.65 -19.76 4.39
N VAL A 117 4.92 -20.07 5.66
CA VAL A 117 4.83 -21.43 6.20
C VAL A 117 3.41 -21.96 6.07
N ARG A 118 2.39 -21.17 6.41
CA ARG A 118 0.97 -21.56 6.28
C ARG A 118 0.59 -21.82 4.82
N ALA A 119 1.16 -21.06 3.89
CA ALA A 119 0.93 -21.21 2.46
C ALA A 119 1.80 -22.31 1.79
N GLY A 120 2.70 -22.95 2.54
CA GLY A 120 3.63 -23.96 2.01
C GLY A 120 4.68 -23.37 1.05
N ILE A 121 5.06 -22.11 1.23
CA ILE A 121 5.99 -21.38 0.37
C ILE A 121 7.37 -21.30 1.04
N ARG A 122 8.44 -21.60 0.29
CA ARG A 122 9.82 -21.48 0.77
C ARG A 122 10.44 -20.14 0.41
N ASP A 123 11.48 -19.73 1.14
CA ASP A 123 12.12 -18.41 0.92
C ASP A 123 12.76 -18.31 -0.46
N GLU A 124 13.26 -19.43 -1.01
CA GLU A 124 13.88 -19.44 -2.34
C GLU A 124 12.85 -19.20 -3.45
N GLU A 125 11.55 -19.29 -3.16
CA GLU A 125 10.49 -19.01 -4.14
C GLU A 125 10.12 -17.54 -4.22
N LEU A 126 10.60 -16.71 -3.29
CA LEU A 126 10.34 -15.28 -3.25
C LEU A 126 11.02 -14.54 -4.41
N LEU A 127 10.45 -13.39 -4.76
CA LEU A 127 11.08 -12.44 -5.67
C LEU A 127 12.35 -11.85 -5.07
N ASP A 128 13.32 -11.50 -5.93
CA ASP A 128 14.56 -10.86 -5.52
C ASP A 128 14.29 -9.56 -4.74
N GLY A 129 14.97 -9.40 -3.60
CA GLY A 129 14.81 -8.23 -2.73
C GLY A 129 13.62 -8.28 -1.76
N VAL A 130 12.82 -9.36 -1.77
CA VAL A 130 11.81 -9.65 -0.74
C VAL A 130 12.46 -10.50 0.35
N VAL A 131 12.34 -10.07 1.60
CA VAL A 131 12.92 -10.77 2.76
C VAL A 131 11.82 -11.36 3.64
N SER A 132 11.93 -12.64 3.95
CA SER A 132 11.06 -13.29 4.93
C SER A 132 11.41 -12.81 6.34
N MET A 133 10.41 -12.41 7.12
CA MET A 133 10.62 -11.86 8.46
C MET A 133 9.70 -12.52 9.50
N TYR A 134 10.22 -12.66 10.71
CA TYR A 134 9.47 -13.14 11.87
C TYR A 134 8.97 -11.94 12.69
N GLY A 135 7.73 -12.00 13.17
CA GLY A 135 7.23 -11.08 14.19
C GLY A 135 7.39 -11.61 15.61
N TYR A 136 6.71 -10.98 16.56
CA TYR A 136 6.64 -11.47 17.93
C TYR A 136 5.87 -12.81 18.01
N GLY A 137 6.35 -13.78 18.78
CA GLY A 137 5.68 -15.07 18.91
C GLY A 137 6.24 -15.94 20.04
N PRO A 138 5.51 -17.01 20.42
CA PRO A 138 5.87 -17.90 21.55
C PRO A 138 7.06 -18.80 21.26
N GLN A 139 7.55 -18.85 20.01
CA GLN A 139 8.87 -19.39 19.72
C GLN A 139 9.89 -18.40 20.27
N ASP A 140 10.22 -18.64 21.53
CA ASP A 140 11.22 -17.97 22.34
C ASP A 140 12.58 -18.10 21.65
N TRP A 141 12.90 -17.16 20.76
CA TRP A 141 14.26 -16.94 20.28
C TRP A 141 15.03 -16.26 21.41
N SER A 142 15.34 -17.05 22.44
CA SER A 142 16.20 -16.76 23.60
C SER A 142 17.06 -15.48 23.46
N GLY A 143 16.47 -14.32 23.74
CA GLY A 143 17.16 -13.02 23.84
C GLY A 143 17.57 -12.31 22.55
N LEU A 144 17.23 -12.80 21.36
CA LEU A 144 17.53 -12.12 20.09
C LEU A 144 16.23 -11.66 19.44
N LEU A 145 16.09 -10.34 19.26
CA LEU A 145 15.02 -9.79 18.43
C LEU A 145 15.00 -10.56 17.09
N PRO A 146 13.83 -11.06 16.63
CA PRO A 146 13.72 -11.86 15.40
C PRO A 146 14.31 -11.19 14.13
N ALA A 147 14.59 -9.89 14.22
CA ALA A 147 15.21 -9.07 13.19
C ALA A 147 16.76 -9.11 13.13
N ARG A 148 17.45 -9.91 13.95
CA ARG A 148 18.92 -10.08 13.86
C ARG A 148 19.36 -11.35 13.12
N LYS A 149 18.55 -11.85 12.19
CA LYS A 149 19.14 -12.62 11.08
C LYS A 149 19.93 -11.61 10.23
N ASP A 150 21.17 -11.94 9.88
CA ASP A 150 22.06 -11.03 9.14
C ASP A 150 21.34 -10.38 7.95
N GLY A 151 21.33 -9.04 7.90
CA GLY A 151 20.83 -8.26 6.76
C GLY A 151 19.37 -7.74 6.85
N ILE A 152 18.61 -7.98 7.92
CA ILE A 152 17.29 -7.33 8.11
C ILE A 152 17.48 -5.94 8.72
N ALA A 153 17.10 -4.89 7.97
CA ALA A 153 17.17 -3.50 8.43
C ALA A 153 15.80 -3.01 8.94
N LEU A 154 15.67 -2.82 10.24
CA LEU A 154 14.47 -2.20 10.81
C LEU A 154 14.58 -0.67 10.84
N PRO A 155 13.45 0.05 10.86
CA PRO A 155 13.44 1.50 11.12
C PRO A 155 14.15 1.82 12.43
N SER A 156 14.93 2.91 12.46
CA SER A 156 15.52 3.41 13.71
C SER A 156 14.46 3.87 14.71
N ASP A 157 13.27 4.22 14.22
CA ASP A 157 12.12 4.53 15.05
C ASP A 157 11.53 3.25 15.66
N MET A 158 11.44 3.23 16.99
CA MET A 158 10.98 2.06 17.74
C MET A 158 9.51 1.74 17.48
N ALA A 159 8.65 2.76 17.31
CA ALA A 159 7.22 2.54 17.08
C ALA A 159 6.98 1.90 15.70
N GLN A 160 7.69 2.36 14.67
CA GLN A 160 7.68 1.74 13.35
C GLN A 160 8.21 0.31 13.38
N SER A 161 9.32 0.05 14.08
CA SER A 161 9.85 -1.30 14.28
C SER A 161 8.84 -2.22 14.96
N GLN A 162 8.21 -1.77 16.05
CA GLN A 162 7.18 -2.53 16.74
C GLN A 162 5.98 -2.82 15.84
N ARG A 163 5.57 -1.87 15.01
CA ARG A 163 4.49 -2.08 14.04
C ARG A 163 4.83 -3.21 13.06
N ILE A 164 6.03 -3.20 12.48
CA ILE A 164 6.52 -4.25 11.59
C ILE A 164 6.49 -5.63 12.28
N LEU A 165 7.02 -5.71 13.50
CA LEU A 165 7.10 -6.96 14.26
C LEU A 165 5.73 -7.46 14.74
N ASN A 166 4.81 -6.56 15.08
CA ASN A 166 3.43 -6.89 15.44
C ASN A 166 2.64 -7.39 14.24
N THR A 167 2.84 -6.80 13.04
CA THR A 167 2.18 -7.26 11.82
C THR A 167 2.54 -8.71 11.49
N CYS A 168 3.79 -9.11 11.68
CA CYS A 168 4.22 -10.49 11.43
C CYS A 168 4.11 -11.41 12.66
N ALA A 169 3.44 -10.97 13.72
CA ALA A 169 3.24 -11.79 14.89
C ALA A 169 2.47 -13.06 14.53
N VAL A 170 2.84 -14.18 15.15
CA VAL A 170 2.10 -15.43 14.97
C VAL A 170 0.74 -15.24 15.62
N ALA A 171 -0.34 -15.26 14.83
CA ALA A 171 -1.68 -15.26 15.38
C ALA A 171 -1.79 -16.42 16.40
N PRO A 172 -2.33 -16.19 17.60
CA PRO A 172 -2.54 -17.28 18.55
C PRO A 172 -3.33 -18.37 17.84
N ALA A 173 -2.87 -19.62 17.94
CA ALA A 173 -3.60 -20.76 17.39
C ALA A 173 -4.98 -20.76 18.05
N THR A 174 -5.99 -20.25 17.34
CA THR A 174 -7.37 -20.37 17.77
C THR A 174 -7.71 -21.85 17.62
N GLY A 175 -7.63 -22.58 18.73
CA GLY A 175 -7.90 -24.02 18.79
C GLY A 175 -9.20 -24.31 18.03
N SER A 176 -9.06 -25.09 16.96
CA SER A 176 -10.17 -25.62 16.17
C SER A 176 -10.68 -26.90 16.81
#